data_AF-A0AAW1SCI1-F1
#
_entry.id   AF-A0AAW1SCI1-F1
#
_cell.length_a   1.000
_cell.length_b   1.000
_cell.length_c   1.000
_cell.angle_alpha   90.00
_cell.angle_beta   90.00
_cell.angle_gamma   90.00
#
_symmetry.space_group_name_H-M   'P 1'
#
loop_
_entity.id
_entity.type
_entity.pdbx_description
1 polymer ?
#
loop_
_entity_poly.entity_id
_entity_poly.type
_entity_poly.pdbx_seq_one_letter_code
_entity_poly.pdbx_strand_id
1 'polypeptide(L)'
;MAGDMRPFVWRGGVYLSHWVLRNNTPEVEGNALQAVSRLDLAARTVRLVHLFTAVGPRDIASSWQKNWGFLPAADGGLRVLFSTLPAAVVLRLPPGAPRRAAPRFETATRVVPDAIAAIAAATGLDVGENPRNSGNPEPWPKARGGGLLMLVHTRQAGNRYFHWGVRLVAADLRVTHISAGPLLRWNDYAPRGFLEGVVSVGSYHVLPGGHSGGGELLRIFFGEGDKFACWEDVRLAAIQWYALPPGALELMADPFV
;
A
#
# COMPACT_ATOMS: atom_id res chain seq x y z
N MET A 1 -7.47 -15.79 -13.25
CA MET A 1 -7.80 -14.35 -13.15
C MET A 1 -6.74 -13.65 -12.30
N ALA A 2 -6.39 -12.40 -12.64
CA ALA A 2 -5.49 -11.55 -11.86
C ALA A 2 -6.15 -10.17 -11.64
N GLY A 3 -5.93 -9.56 -10.49
CA GLY A 3 -6.53 -8.28 -10.11
C GLY A 3 -5.57 -7.38 -9.33
N ASP A 4 -5.95 -6.11 -9.19
CA ASP A 4 -5.18 -5.07 -8.49
C ASP A 4 -3.72 -4.96 -8.96
N MET A 5 -3.52 -4.83 -10.28
CA MET A 5 -2.18 -4.69 -10.86
C MET A 5 -1.60 -3.31 -10.54
N ARG A 6 -0.50 -3.28 -9.78
CA ARG A 6 0.19 -2.05 -9.38
C ARG A 6 1.64 -2.08 -9.88
N PRO A 7 2.05 -1.14 -10.75
CA PRO A 7 3.41 -1.10 -11.24
C PRO A 7 4.41 -0.67 -10.16
N PHE A 8 5.64 -1.14 -10.27
CA PHE A 8 6.81 -0.64 -9.56
C PHE A 8 8.10 -0.96 -10.35
N VAL A 9 9.17 -0.21 -10.10
CA VAL A 9 10.48 -0.45 -10.74
C VAL A 9 11.32 -1.35 -9.83
N TRP A 10 11.89 -2.42 -10.36
CA TRP A 10 12.80 -3.30 -9.62
C TRP A 10 13.86 -3.87 -10.57
N ARG A 11 15.13 -3.94 -10.13
CA ARG A 11 16.24 -4.49 -10.95
C ARG A 11 16.30 -3.97 -12.39
N GLY A 12 16.05 -2.66 -12.58
CA GLY A 12 16.07 -2.02 -13.90
C GLY A 12 14.91 -2.38 -14.83
N GLY A 13 13.86 -3.04 -14.33
CA GLY A 13 12.66 -3.37 -15.11
C GLY A 13 11.38 -2.87 -14.45
N VAL A 14 10.27 -2.94 -15.19
CA VAL A 14 8.92 -2.67 -14.67
C VAL A 14 8.30 -3.98 -14.23
N TYR A 15 7.78 -3.97 -13.01
CA TYR A 15 7.13 -5.11 -12.39
C TYR A 15 5.72 -4.73 -11.97
N LEU A 16 4.85 -5.71 -11.87
CA LEU A 16 3.47 -5.59 -11.44
C LEU A 16 3.33 -6.41 -10.17
N SER A 17 2.93 -5.78 -9.07
CA SER A 17 2.36 -6.48 -7.93
C SER A 17 0.88 -6.69 -8.18
N HIS A 18 0.38 -7.90 -7.94
CA HIS A 18 -1.02 -8.23 -8.14
C HIS A 18 -1.37 -9.51 -7.37
N TRP A 19 -2.64 -9.86 -7.32
CA TRP A 19 -3.05 -11.18 -6.89
C TRP A 19 -3.50 -12.07 -8.05
N VAL A 20 -3.49 -13.38 -7.85
CA VAL A 20 -3.97 -14.40 -8.79
C VAL A 20 -4.85 -15.42 -8.08
N LEU A 21 -5.89 -15.92 -8.74
CA LEU A 21 -6.73 -16.98 -8.18
C LEU A 21 -6.05 -18.36 -8.33
N ARG A 22 -6.11 -19.18 -7.27
CA ARG A 22 -5.54 -20.55 -7.25
C ARG A 22 -6.23 -21.47 -8.26
N ASN A 23 -7.56 -21.43 -8.36
CA ASN A 23 -8.34 -22.49 -9.04
C ASN A 23 -9.45 -21.98 -9.98
N ASN A 24 -9.37 -20.75 -10.52
CA ASN A 24 -10.45 -20.13 -11.33
C ASN A 24 -11.85 -20.14 -10.70
N THR A 25 -11.96 -20.50 -9.42
CA THR A 25 -13.14 -20.29 -8.59
C THR A 25 -13.36 -18.78 -8.41
N PRO A 26 -14.61 -18.31 -8.20
CA PRO A 26 -14.89 -16.92 -7.85
C PRO A 26 -14.01 -16.44 -6.70
N GLU A 27 -13.89 -15.12 -6.51
CA GLU A 27 -13.18 -14.51 -5.37
C GLU A 27 -13.85 -14.91 -4.05
N VAL A 28 -13.57 -16.12 -3.61
CA VAL A 28 -13.90 -16.67 -2.30
C VAL A 28 -12.63 -16.59 -1.47
N GLU A 29 -12.79 -16.12 -0.24
CA GLU A 29 -11.75 -16.01 0.77
C GLU A 29 -10.89 -17.29 0.81
N GLY A 30 -9.57 -17.13 0.67
CA GLY A 30 -8.60 -18.25 0.60
C GLY A 30 -8.09 -18.67 -0.77
N ASN A 31 -8.67 -18.15 -1.87
CA ASN A 31 -8.25 -18.52 -3.22
C ASN A 31 -7.30 -17.53 -3.91
N ALA A 32 -7.00 -16.36 -3.32
CA ALA A 32 -6.08 -15.38 -3.91
C ALA A 32 -4.64 -15.56 -3.41
N LEU A 33 -3.67 -15.54 -4.32
CA LEU A 33 -2.23 -15.54 -4.04
C LEU A 33 -1.61 -14.25 -4.52
N GLN A 34 -0.75 -13.67 -3.69
CA GLN A 34 0.05 -12.53 -4.10
C GLN A 34 1.13 -12.94 -5.09
N ALA A 35 1.41 -12.06 -6.03
CA ALA A 35 2.28 -12.32 -7.14
C ALA A 35 3.06 -11.07 -7.54
N VAL A 36 4.24 -11.31 -8.09
CA VAL A 36 5.02 -10.31 -8.81
C VAL A 36 5.24 -10.81 -10.22
N SER A 37 4.83 -10.03 -11.21
CA SER A 37 5.08 -10.28 -12.61
C SER A 37 6.01 -9.20 -13.19
N ARG A 38 6.85 -9.57 -14.15
CA ARG A 38 7.64 -8.61 -14.94
C ARG A 38 6.85 -8.21 -16.17
N LEU A 39 6.75 -6.91 -16.41
CA LEU A 39 6.19 -6.35 -17.63
C LEU A 39 7.34 -6.07 -18.62
N ASP A 40 7.27 -6.69 -19.79
CA ASP A 40 8.16 -6.39 -20.92
C ASP A 40 7.36 -5.59 -21.95
N LEU A 41 7.62 -4.30 -22.02
CA LEU A 41 6.93 -3.39 -22.93
C LEU A 41 7.28 -3.64 -24.40
N ALA A 42 8.53 -4.03 -24.68
CA ALA A 42 8.99 -4.26 -26.05
C ALA A 42 8.38 -5.55 -26.62
N ALA A 43 8.43 -6.62 -25.83
CA ALA A 43 7.81 -7.90 -26.19
C ALA A 43 6.29 -7.92 -25.98
N ARG A 44 5.72 -6.91 -25.30
CA ARG A 44 4.31 -6.84 -24.88
C ARG A 44 3.88 -8.06 -24.08
N THR A 45 4.75 -8.53 -23.18
CA THR A 45 4.49 -9.72 -22.36
C THR A 45 4.45 -9.40 -20.87
N VAL A 46 3.67 -10.18 -20.14
CA VAL A 46 3.67 -10.21 -18.68
C VAL A 46 4.11 -11.60 -18.24
N ARG A 47 5.21 -11.68 -17.49
CA ARG A 47 5.77 -12.96 -17.01
C ARG A 47 5.71 -13.02 -15.50
N LEU A 48 5.06 -14.04 -14.95
CA LEU A 48 5.06 -14.30 -13.50
C LEU A 48 6.48 -14.64 -13.01
N VAL A 49 7.00 -13.84 -12.10
CA VAL A 49 8.35 -13.98 -11.52
C VAL A 49 8.29 -14.60 -10.13
N HIS A 50 7.36 -14.16 -9.30
CA HIS A 50 7.13 -14.72 -7.97
C HIS A 50 5.66 -14.95 -7.69
N LEU A 51 5.39 -16.04 -6.97
CA LEU A 51 4.10 -16.40 -6.43
C LEU A 51 4.28 -16.71 -4.94
N PHE A 52 3.67 -15.91 -4.08
CA PHE A 52 3.78 -16.05 -2.64
C PHE A 52 2.72 -17.02 -2.13
N THR A 53 3.14 -18.21 -1.71
CA THR A 53 2.24 -19.31 -1.37
C THR A 53 1.90 -19.40 0.13
N ALA A 54 2.62 -18.66 0.97
CA ALA A 54 2.42 -18.58 2.42
C ALA A 54 2.99 -17.27 2.99
N VAL A 55 2.41 -16.81 4.10
CA VAL A 55 2.90 -15.71 4.93
C VAL A 55 3.03 -16.28 6.35
N GLY A 56 4.26 -16.55 6.81
CA GLY A 56 4.51 -16.90 8.22
C GLY A 56 3.61 -17.98 8.85
N PRO A 57 3.65 -18.16 10.18
CA PRO A 57 2.74 -19.05 10.90
C PRO A 57 1.28 -18.59 10.80
N ARG A 58 0.37 -19.55 11.03
CA ARG A 58 -1.06 -19.52 10.69
C ARG A 58 -1.87 -18.38 11.32
N ASP A 59 -1.36 -17.68 12.33
CA ASP A 59 -2.17 -16.76 13.15
C ASP A 59 -2.37 -15.38 12.52
N ILE A 60 -1.57 -15.02 11.50
CA ILE A 60 -1.85 -13.86 10.62
C ILE A 60 -2.61 -14.30 9.34
N ALA A 61 -2.66 -15.61 9.08
CA ALA A 61 -3.30 -16.21 7.90
C ALA A 61 -4.83 -16.16 7.91
N SER A 62 -5.45 -15.74 9.02
CA SER A 62 -6.89 -15.42 9.03
C SER A 62 -7.21 -14.10 8.30
N SER A 63 -6.20 -13.25 8.06
CA SER A 63 -6.35 -12.08 7.21
C SER A 63 -5.64 -12.33 5.88
N TRP A 64 -6.47 -12.77 4.94
CA TRP A 64 -6.23 -13.00 3.52
C TRP A 64 -5.91 -11.68 2.79
N GLN A 65 -4.82 -11.01 3.19
CA GLN A 65 -4.57 -9.63 2.81
C GLN A 65 -4.09 -9.53 1.35
N LYS A 66 -5.00 -9.18 0.44
CA LYS A 66 -4.68 -8.78 -0.95
C LYS A 66 -3.93 -7.45 -1.07
N ASN A 67 -3.65 -6.81 0.05
CA ASN A 67 -3.16 -5.45 0.14
C ASN A 67 -1.68 -5.44 0.54
N TRP A 68 -0.79 -5.89 -0.35
CA TRP A 68 0.64 -5.83 -0.12
C TRP A 68 1.25 -4.64 -0.85
N GLY A 69 2.25 -4.02 -0.22
CA GLY A 69 3.15 -3.06 -0.86
C GLY A 69 4.51 -3.71 -1.11
N PHE A 70 5.16 -3.34 -2.20
CA PHE A 70 6.46 -3.88 -2.57
C PHE A 70 7.46 -2.75 -2.74
N LEU A 71 8.61 -2.88 -2.09
CA LEU A 71 9.68 -1.89 -2.11
C LEU A 71 11.02 -2.58 -2.45
N PRO A 72 11.67 -2.22 -3.56
CA PRO A 72 13.02 -2.66 -3.88
C PRO A 72 14.01 -2.40 -2.74
N ALA A 73 14.79 -3.43 -2.38
CA ALA A 73 15.91 -3.27 -1.45
C ALA A 73 17.20 -2.94 -2.22
N ALA A 74 18.13 -2.24 -1.57
CA ALA A 74 19.40 -1.81 -2.16
C ALA A 74 20.27 -2.99 -2.64
N ASP A 75 20.16 -4.15 -1.99
CA ASP A 75 20.89 -5.37 -2.34
C ASP A 75 20.22 -6.18 -3.46
N GLY A 76 19.19 -5.64 -4.10
CA GLY A 76 18.43 -6.33 -5.14
C GLY A 76 17.38 -7.31 -4.60
N GLY A 77 17.21 -7.40 -3.27
CA GLY A 77 16.06 -8.04 -2.64
C GLY A 77 14.76 -7.24 -2.83
N LEU A 78 13.70 -7.73 -2.21
CA LEU A 78 12.39 -7.07 -2.20
C LEU A 78 11.83 -7.07 -0.77
N ARG A 79 11.50 -5.89 -0.27
CA ARG A 79 10.72 -5.72 0.97
C ARG A 79 9.24 -5.79 0.63
N VAL A 80 8.50 -6.54 1.44
CA VAL A 80 7.06 -6.78 1.29
C VAL A 80 6.39 -6.19 2.52
N LEU A 81 5.64 -5.11 2.32
CA LEU A 81 4.84 -4.46 3.34
C LEU A 81 3.49 -5.16 3.38
N PHE A 82 3.31 -6.03 4.37
CA PHE A 82 2.10 -6.84 4.53
C PHE A 82 0.96 -6.04 5.15
N SER A 83 1.27 -5.28 6.20
CA SER A 83 0.39 -4.30 6.85
C SER A 83 1.15 -2.99 7.06
N THR A 84 0.46 -1.87 7.26
CA THR A 84 1.09 -0.56 7.51
C THR A 84 0.50 0.16 8.72
N LEU A 85 -0.78 -0.04 9.01
CA LEU A 85 -1.40 0.42 10.26
C LEU A 85 -2.37 -0.65 10.80
N PRO A 86 -2.52 -0.81 12.12
CA PRO A 86 -1.69 -0.20 13.14
C PRO A 86 -0.27 -0.79 13.18
N ALA A 87 0.02 -1.90 12.52
CA ALA A 87 1.38 -2.44 12.45
C ALA A 87 1.95 -2.37 11.03
N ALA A 88 3.13 -1.79 10.88
CA ALA A 88 3.95 -1.97 9.69
C ALA A 88 4.72 -3.28 9.81
N VAL A 89 4.31 -4.30 9.06
CA VAL A 89 4.99 -5.61 9.03
C VAL A 89 5.74 -5.73 7.72
N VAL A 90 7.06 -5.89 7.83
CA VAL A 90 7.98 -5.97 6.69
C VAL A 90 8.54 -7.38 6.63
N LEU A 91 8.31 -8.00 5.47
CA LEU A 91 8.93 -9.27 5.10
C LEU A 91 9.96 -9.02 4.01
N ARG A 92 10.89 -9.95 3.85
CA ARG A 92 11.96 -9.87 2.87
C ARG A 92 11.98 -11.09 1.97
N LEU A 93 12.06 -10.81 0.69
CA LEU A 93 12.44 -11.78 -0.32
C LEU A 93 13.90 -11.49 -0.73
N PRO A 94 14.85 -12.41 -0.47
CA PRO A 94 16.25 -12.19 -0.80
C PRO A 94 16.47 -12.14 -2.31
N PRO A 95 17.60 -11.54 -2.76
CA PRO A 95 17.97 -11.61 -4.16
C PRO A 95 18.11 -13.07 -4.64
N GLY A 96 17.66 -13.35 -5.86
CA GLY A 96 17.73 -14.70 -6.44
C GLY A 96 16.78 -15.75 -5.83
N ALA A 97 15.84 -15.37 -4.96
CA ALA A 97 14.87 -16.31 -4.41
C ALA A 97 14.14 -17.12 -5.52
N PRO A 98 13.78 -18.39 -5.28
CA PRO A 98 13.02 -19.16 -6.25
C PRO A 98 11.61 -18.58 -6.45
N ARG A 99 10.98 -18.92 -7.59
CA ARG A 99 9.64 -18.42 -7.96
C ARG A 99 8.57 -18.64 -6.88
N ARG A 100 8.65 -19.73 -6.11
CA ARG A 100 7.72 -20.08 -5.02
C ARG A 100 8.37 -19.99 -3.64
N ALA A 101 9.13 -18.92 -3.39
CA ALA A 101 9.69 -18.65 -2.07
C ALA A 101 8.66 -17.99 -1.16
N ALA A 102 8.67 -18.36 0.12
CA ALA A 102 8.03 -17.58 1.17
C ALA A 102 8.95 -16.41 1.54
N PRO A 103 8.42 -15.19 1.69
CA PRO A 103 9.18 -14.07 2.23
C PRO A 103 9.42 -14.33 3.73
N ARG A 104 10.57 -13.92 4.23
CA ARG A 104 10.95 -14.10 5.64
C ARG A 104 10.64 -12.83 6.43
N PHE A 105 10.36 -12.95 7.71
CA PHE A 105 10.24 -11.76 8.57
C PHE A 105 11.54 -10.93 8.53
N GLU A 106 11.41 -9.61 8.41
CA GLU A 106 12.52 -8.66 8.50
C GLU A 106 12.36 -7.76 9.72
N THR A 107 11.20 -7.11 9.85
CA THR A 107 10.89 -6.25 10.99
C THR A 107 9.39 -6.02 11.09
N ALA A 108 8.91 -5.66 12.28
CA ALA A 108 7.59 -5.08 12.43
C ALA A 108 7.61 -3.97 13.47
N THR A 109 6.84 -2.92 13.20
CA THR A 109 6.55 -1.86 14.18
C THR A 109 5.05 -1.78 14.37
N ARG A 110 4.57 -1.73 15.60
CA ARG A 110 3.15 -1.60 15.91
C ARG A 110 2.87 -0.26 16.57
N VAL A 111 1.81 0.41 16.13
CA VAL A 111 1.16 1.51 16.85
C VAL A 111 0.62 0.93 18.14
N VAL A 112 1.17 1.42 19.26
CA VAL A 112 0.73 1.05 20.61
C VAL A 112 -0.79 1.21 20.67
N PRO A 113 -1.58 0.30 21.27
CA PRO A 113 -3.05 0.40 21.27
C PRO A 113 -3.56 1.78 21.70
N ASP A 114 -2.93 2.35 22.73
CA ASP A 114 -3.22 3.69 23.23
C ASP A 114 -2.89 4.80 22.22
N ALA A 115 -2.00 4.53 21.25
CA ALA A 115 -1.62 5.48 20.23
C ALA A 115 -2.64 5.62 19.09
N ILE A 116 -3.52 4.65 18.79
CA ILE A 116 -4.65 4.91 17.86
C ILE A 116 -5.62 5.89 18.53
N ALA A 117 -5.96 5.63 19.79
CA ALA A 117 -6.77 6.54 20.60
C ALA A 117 -6.07 7.91 20.78
N ALA A 118 -4.75 7.93 20.97
CA ALA A 118 -3.99 9.17 21.08
C ALA A 118 -3.86 9.91 19.74
N ILE A 119 -3.76 9.21 18.60
CA ILE A 119 -3.82 9.82 17.27
C ILE A 119 -5.21 10.43 17.09
N ALA A 120 -6.28 9.68 17.35
CA ALA A 120 -7.64 10.20 17.28
C ALA A 120 -7.83 11.41 18.21
N ALA A 121 -7.31 11.37 19.44
CA ALA A 121 -7.40 12.47 20.40
C ALA A 121 -6.55 13.69 20.01
N ALA A 122 -5.33 13.48 19.50
CA ALA A 122 -4.40 14.55 19.13
C ALA A 122 -4.70 15.20 17.78
N THR A 123 -5.27 14.44 16.86
CA THR A 123 -5.51 14.88 15.47
C THR A 123 -6.99 15.11 15.15
N GLY A 124 -7.90 14.59 16.00
CA GLY A 124 -9.34 14.55 15.72
C GLY A 124 -9.72 13.60 14.58
N LEU A 125 -8.78 12.81 14.05
CA LEU A 125 -9.01 11.95 12.89
C LEU A 125 -9.72 10.65 13.27
N ASP A 126 -10.87 10.41 12.66
CA ASP A 126 -11.47 9.08 12.56
C ASP A 126 -10.91 8.36 11.33
N VAL A 127 -9.84 7.60 11.54
CA VAL A 127 -9.21 6.81 10.47
C VAL A 127 -10.03 5.54 10.17
N GLY A 128 -11.03 5.20 10.99
CA GLY A 128 -11.81 3.97 10.85
C GLY A 128 -11.06 2.70 11.27
N GLU A 129 -11.67 1.55 11.04
CA GLU A 129 -11.12 0.25 11.45
C GLU A 129 -10.23 -0.39 10.38
N ASN A 130 -9.19 -1.09 10.84
CA ASN A 130 -8.34 -1.98 10.03
C ASN A 130 -7.79 -1.35 8.72
N PRO A 131 -7.01 -0.25 8.81
CA PRO A 131 -6.37 0.34 7.65
C PRO A 131 -5.50 -0.65 6.89
N ARG A 132 -5.64 -0.70 5.57
CA ARG A 132 -4.91 -1.64 4.70
C ARG A 132 -4.14 -0.91 3.62
N ASN A 133 -3.10 -1.54 3.10
CA ASN A 133 -2.24 -0.92 2.11
C ASN A 133 -2.96 -0.73 0.78
N SER A 134 -2.83 0.45 0.18
CA SER A 134 -3.42 0.78 -1.12
C SER A 134 -2.42 0.69 -2.27
N GLY A 135 -1.17 0.30 -2.02
CA GLY A 135 -0.19 0.07 -3.08
C GLY A 135 1.25 0.08 -2.62
N ASN A 136 2.16 0.24 -3.59
CA ASN A 136 3.60 0.25 -3.38
C ASN A 136 4.05 1.61 -2.83
N PRO A 137 4.95 1.67 -1.82
CA PRO A 137 5.46 2.93 -1.32
C PRO A 137 6.21 3.71 -2.39
N GLU A 138 6.02 5.01 -2.42
CA GLU A 138 6.67 5.94 -3.37
C GLU A 138 7.68 6.85 -2.66
N PRO A 139 8.80 7.21 -3.30
CA PRO A 139 9.72 8.20 -2.75
C PRO A 139 9.03 9.54 -2.49
N TRP A 140 9.20 10.06 -1.27
CA TRP A 140 8.71 11.40 -0.92
C TRP A 140 9.83 12.45 -1.09
N PRO A 141 9.55 13.64 -1.67
CA PRO A 141 10.59 14.64 -1.93
C PRO A 141 11.38 15.05 -0.69
N LYS A 142 12.72 15.11 -0.81
CA LYS A 142 13.61 15.55 0.29
C LYS A 142 13.28 16.97 0.78
N ALA A 143 12.94 17.88 -0.13
CA ALA A 143 12.51 19.24 0.20
C ALA A 143 11.24 19.28 1.09
N ARG A 144 10.50 18.17 1.18
CA ARG A 144 9.29 17.99 2.01
C ARG A 144 9.51 17.01 3.15
N GLY A 145 10.77 16.85 3.58
CA GLY A 145 11.18 15.99 4.68
C GLY A 145 11.59 14.57 4.28
N GLY A 146 11.54 14.20 3.00
CA GLY A 146 12.04 12.91 2.49
C GLY A 146 11.28 11.67 2.99
N GLY A 147 11.90 10.51 2.81
CA GLY A 147 11.32 9.22 3.19
C GLY A 147 10.47 8.60 2.08
N LEU A 148 9.41 7.88 2.47
CA LEU A 148 8.46 7.25 1.56
C LEU A 148 7.04 7.72 1.90
N LEU A 149 6.22 7.86 0.86
CA LEU A 149 4.78 7.99 0.95
C LEU A 149 4.15 6.61 0.74
N MET A 150 3.13 6.31 1.52
CA MET A 150 2.26 5.18 1.24
C MET A 150 0.80 5.60 1.41
N LEU A 151 -0.07 5.10 0.55
CA LEU A 151 -1.50 5.22 0.75
C LEU A 151 -2.04 4.01 1.49
N VAL A 152 -2.93 4.25 2.44
CA VAL A 152 -3.69 3.22 3.16
C VAL A 152 -5.18 3.50 3.03
N HIS A 153 -6.00 2.48 2.84
CA HIS A 153 -7.45 2.61 2.79
C HIS A 153 -8.11 2.08 4.03
N THR A 154 -9.20 2.73 4.42
CA THR A 154 -10.09 2.27 5.47
C THR A 154 -11.51 2.19 4.93
N ARG A 155 -12.26 1.21 5.42
CA ARG A 155 -13.66 1.04 5.11
C ARG A 155 -14.49 1.72 6.19
N GLN A 156 -15.27 2.72 5.81
CA GLN A 156 -16.18 3.45 6.66
C GLN A 156 -17.59 2.85 6.59
N ALA A 157 -18.46 3.27 7.52
CA ALA A 157 -19.87 2.88 7.56
C ALA A 157 -20.55 3.10 6.20
N GLY A 158 -21.33 2.12 5.74
CA GLY A 158 -21.98 2.14 4.43
C GLY A 158 -21.05 1.79 3.27
N ASN A 159 -19.98 1.02 3.53
CA ASN A 159 -19.04 0.54 2.50
C ASN A 159 -18.27 1.66 1.78
N ARG A 160 -18.06 2.81 2.43
CA ARG A 160 -17.37 3.96 1.85
C ARG A 160 -15.86 3.85 2.08
N TYR A 161 -15.07 3.89 1.01
CA TYR A 161 -13.61 3.75 1.11
C TYR A 161 -12.91 5.10 1.13
N PHE A 162 -12.06 5.31 2.14
CA PHE A 162 -11.26 6.52 2.31
C PHE A 162 -9.79 6.13 2.21
N HIS A 163 -8.98 6.92 1.49
CA HIS A 163 -7.54 6.70 1.38
C HIS A 163 -6.77 7.81 2.06
N TRP A 164 -5.85 7.43 2.93
CA TRP A 164 -5.02 8.31 3.74
C TRP A 164 -3.57 8.22 3.30
N GLY A 165 -2.84 9.33 3.35
CA GLY A 165 -1.40 9.31 3.17
C GLY A 165 -0.70 9.02 4.50
N VAL A 166 0.29 8.15 4.48
CA VAL A 166 1.20 7.95 5.60
C VAL A 166 2.65 8.12 5.14
N ARG A 167 3.49 8.70 6.00
CA ARG A 167 4.93 8.85 5.71
C ARG A 167 5.74 7.81 6.46
N LEU A 168 6.60 7.10 5.74
CA LEU A 168 7.52 6.13 6.30
C LEU A 168 8.96 6.64 6.23
N VAL A 169 9.76 6.28 7.23
CA VAL A 169 11.21 6.46 7.16
C VAL A 169 11.80 5.37 6.28
N ALA A 170 12.58 5.73 5.26
CA ALA A 170 13.10 4.74 4.30
C ALA A 170 14.03 3.68 4.94
N ALA A 171 14.74 4.05 6.01
CA ALA A 171 15.71 3.17 6.66
C ALA A 171 15.06 1.96 7.36
N ASP A 172 14.00 2.21 8.14
CA ASP A 172 13.36 1.22 9.01
C ASP A 172 11.87 1.04 8.75
N LEU A 173 11.32 1.75 7.76
CA LEU A 173 9.92 1.71 7.35
C LEU A 173 8.93 2.03 8.47
N ARG A 174 9.37 2.72 9.54
CA ARG A 174 8.44 3.18 10.58
C ARG A 174 7.52 4.26 10.02
N VAL A 175 6.24 4.20 10.37
CA VAL A 175 5.29 5.29 10.08
C VAL A 175 5.59 6.47 11.00
N THR A 176 5.58 7.69 10.47
CA THR A 176 5.90 8.90 11.26
C THR A 176 4.84 9.97 11.16
N HIS A 177 4.05 9.97 10.09
CA HIS A 177 3.01 10.95 9.87
C HIS A 177 1.81 10.30 9.20
N ILE A 178 0.65 10.92 9.39
CA ILE A 178 -0.59 10.66 8.65
C ILE A 178 -1.13 11.99 8.10
N SER A 179 -1.76 11.95 6.93
CA SER A 179 -2.38 13.13 6.34
C SER A 179 -3.53 13.64 7.21
N ALA A 180 -3.69 14.96 7.32
CA ALA A 180 -4.71 15.61 8.15
C ALA A 180 -6.16 15.42 7.65
N GLY A 181 -6.32 14.67 6.57
CA GLY A 181 -7.58 14.20 6.03
C GLY A 181 -7.32 13.13 4.98
N PRO A 182 -8.37 12.42 4.51
CA PRO A 182 -8.24 11.52 3.38
C PRO A 182 -7.77 12.30 2.15
N LEU A 183 -6.82 11.72 1.41
CA LEU A 183 -6.34 12.20 0.12
C LEU A 183 -7.28 11.81 -1.02
N LEU A 184 -8.13 10.81 -0.78
CA LEU A 184 -9.17 10.35 -1.69
C LEU A 184 -10.37 9.86 -0.87
N ARG A 185 -11.58 10.30 -1.20
CA ARG A 185 -12.82 9.86 -0.54
C ARG A 185 -13.78 9.31 -1.59
N TRP A 186 -14.60 8.37 -1.16
CA TRP A 186 -15.74 7.91 -1.94
C TRP A 186 -16.62 9.06 -2.46
N ASN A 187 -16.96 10.01 -1.59
CA ASN A 187 -17.85 11.13 -1.92
C ASN A 187 -17.25 12.14 -2.91
N ASP A 188 -15.95 12.06 -3.18
CA ASP A 188 -15.31 12.91 -4.21
C ASP A 188 -15.77 12.47 -5.61
N TYR A 189 -16.44 11.31 -5.73
CA TYR A 189 -16.87 10.71 -6.98
C TYR A 189 -18.36 10.34 -6.93
N ALA A 190 -18.98 10.25 -8.12
CA ALA A 190 -20.38 9.86 -8.32
C ALA A 190 -20.47 8.47 -9.01
N PRO A 191 -20.09 7.40 -8.29
CA PRO A 191 -19.83 6.06 -8.78
C PRO A 191 -21.05 5.38 -9.37
N ARG A 192 -20.93 5.04 -10.65
CA ARG A 192 -21.94 4.36 -11.47
C ARG A 192 -21.57 2.90 -11.79
N GLY A 193 -20.91 2.23 -10.84
CA GLY A 193 -20.37 0.87 -10.97
C GLY A 193 -21.18 -0.21 -10.25
N PHE A 194 -20.76 -1.48 -10.37
CA PHE A 194 -21.41 -2.62 -9.70
C PHE A 194 -21.24 -2.58 -8.18
N LEU A 195 -20.13 -2.00 -7.72
CA LEU A 195 -19.83 -1.80 -6.30
C LEU A 195 -20.05 -0.35 -5.91
N GLU A 196 -21.30 0.01 -5.63
CA GLU A 196 -21.66 1.24 -4.95
C GLU A 196 -21.03 1.24 -3.53
N GLY A 197 -19.92 1.93 -3.38
CA GLY A 197 -19.21 2.33 -2.16
C GLY A 197 -17.69 2.37 -2.36
N VAL A 198 -17.22 1.75 -3.44
CA VAL A 198 -15.83 1.34 -3.60
C VAL A 198 -15.02 2.24 -4.53
N VAL A 199 -13.95 2.80 -3.96
CA VAL A 199 -12.80 3.37 -4.67
C VAL A 199 -11.58 2.54 -4.34
N SER A 200 -11.01 1.86 -5.35
CA SER A 200 -9.84 0.99 -5.20
C SER A 200 -8.62 1.64 -5.82
N VAL A 201 -7.63 2.03 -5.02
CA VAL A 201 -6.40 2.62 -5.55
C VAL A 201 -5.54 1.53 -6.20
N GLY A 202 -5.20 1.77 -7.46
CA GLY A 202 -4.30 0.92 -8.24
C GLY A 202 -2.85 1.34 -8.07
N SER A 203 -2.54 2.63 -8.22
CA SER A 203 -1.18 3.14 -7.97
C SER A 203 -1.21 4.64 -7.70
N TYR A 204 -0.11 5.18 -7.21
CA TYR A 204 0.05 6.61 -7.00
C TYR A 204 1.51 6.99 -7.25
N HIS A 205 1.75 8.20 -7.73
CA HIS A 205 3.07 8.64 -8.18
C HIS A 205 3.27 10.12 -7.84
N VAL A 206 4.43 10.45 -7.29
CA VAL A 206 4.85 11.85 -7.14
C VAL A 206 5.40 12.33 -8.48
N LEU A 207 4.74 13.31 -9.08
CA LEU A 207 5.10 13.91 -10.35
C LEU A 207 5.80 15.24 -10.13
N PRO A 208 6.90 15.52 -10.86
CA PRO A 208 7.55 16.82 -10.82
C PRO A 208 6.59 17.89 -11.36
N GLY A 209 6.66 19.09 -10.79
CA GLY A 209 5.84 20.21 -11.23
C GLY A 209 6.21 20.65 -12.64
N GLY A 210 5.36 20.33 -13.62
CA GLY A 210 5.59 20.72 -15.01
C GLY A 210 4.36 20.69 -15.92
N HIS A 211 3.21 20.20 -15.45
CA HIS A 211 1.99 20.13 -16.25
C HIS A 211 0.95 21.10 -15.67
N SER A 212 0.72 22.22 -16.38
CA SER A 212 -0.41 23.15 -16.24
C SER A 212 -0.84 23.49 -14.80
N GLY A 213 -0.03 24.26 -14.06
CA GLY A 213 -0.47 24.84 -12.77
C GLY A 213 0.60 25.10 -11.72
N GLY A 214 1.86 24.72 -11.97
CA GLY A 214 3.02 25.08 -11.15
C GLY A 214 3.04 24.43 -9.76
N GLY A 215 3.66 23.26 -9.65
CA GLY A 215 3.91 22.58 -8.37
C GLY A 215 3.96 21.07 -8.52
N GLU A 216 4.69 20.40 -7.61
CA GLU A 216 4.73 18.93 -7.56
C GLU A 216 3.33 18.38 -7.22
N LEU A 217 2.94 17.28 -7.88
CA LEU A 217 1.63 16.66 -7.75
C LEU A 217 1.76 15.20 -7.29
N LEU A 218 0.81 14.73 -6.51
CA LEU A 218 0.59 13.33 -6.22
C LEU A 218 -0.56 12.89 -7.12
N ARG A 219 -0.25 12.14 -8.17
CA ARG A 219 -1.27 11.54 -9.02
C ARG A 219 -1.68 10.21 -8.43
N ILE A 220 -2.97 10.04 -8.15
CA ILE A 220 -3.54 8.81 -7.61
C ILE A 220 -4.40 8.18 -8.69
N PHE A 221 -4.03 6.98 -9.16
CA PHE A 221 -4.83 6.18 -10.08
C PHE A 221 -5.72 5.22 -9.29
N PHE A 222 -7.01 5.23 -9.59
CA PHE A 222 -7.98 4.41 -8.87
C PHE A 222 -9.09 3.87 -9.79
N GLY A 223 -9.65 2.74 -9.37
CA GLY A 223 -10.85 2.16 -9.94
C GLY A 223 -12.10 2.71 -9.24
N GLU A 224 -13.09 3.13 -10.02
CA GLU A 224 -14.40 3.56 -9.52
C GLU A 224 -15.43 2.45 -9.75
N GLY A 225 -15.96 1.87 -8.66
CA GLY A 225 -16.98 0.81 -8.69
C GLY A 225 -16.59 -0.41 -9.53
N ASP A 226 -15.29 -0.73 -9.60
CA ASP A 226 -14.66 -1.76 -10.43
C ASP A 226 -15.01 -1.69 -11.93
N LYS A 227 -15.28 -0.47 -12.44
CA LYS A 227 -15.72 -0.26 -13.82
C LYS A 227 -14.89 0.75 -14.59
N PHE A 228 -14.52 1.87 -13.96
CA PHE A 228 -13.78 2.94 -14.60
C PHE A 228 -12.38 3.03 -14.01
N ALA A 229 -11.40 3.38 -14.86
CA ALA A 229 -10.06 3.77 -14.43
C ALA A 229 -9.98 5.30 -14.42
N CYS A 230 -9.77 5.86 -13.25
CA CYS A 230 -9.77 7.28 -12.98
C CYS A 230 -8.43 7.73 -12.39
N TRP A 231 -8.20 9.04 -12.35
CA TRP A 231 -7.08 9.60 -11.60
C TRP A 231 -7.47 10.92 -10.93
N GLU A 232 -6.78 11.22 -9.83
CA GLU A 232 -6.88 12.47 -9.08
C GLU A 232 -5.48 13.07 -8.92
N ASP A 233 -5.36 14.39 -9.07
CA ASP A 233 -4.10 15.10 -8.88
C ASP A 233 -4.15 15.95 -7.61
N VAL A 234 -3.47 15.50 -6.56
CA VAL A 234 -3.38 16.23 -5.29
C VAL A 234 -2.10 17.05 -5.28
N ARG A 235 -2.21 18.37 -5.09
CA ARG A 235 -1.03 19.23 -4.92
C ARG A 235 -0.27 18.84 -3.66
N LEU A 236 1.02 18.54 -3.75
CA LEU A 236 1.83 18.16 -2.58
C LEU A 236 1.83 19.23 -1.48
N ALA A 237 1.77 20.51 -1.87
CA ALA A 237 1.70 21.63 -0.93
C ALA A 237 0.38 21.73 -0.17
N ALA A 238 -0.70 21.14 -0.66
CA ALA A 238 -1.99 21.12 0.01
C ALA A 238 -2.10 19.99 1.06
N ILE A 239 -1.20 19.01 1.02
CA ILE A 239 -1.22 17.90 1.96
C ILE A 239 -0.67 18.36 3.31
N GLN A 240 -1.58 18.51 4.27
CA GLN A 240 -1.25 18.74 5.67
C GLN A 240 -0.97 17.41 6.37
N TRP A 241 -0.04 17.42 7.32
CA TRP A 241 0.45 16.23 8.00
C TRP A 241 0.35 16.38 9.51
N TYR A 242 -0.12 15.33 10.19
CA TYR A 242 0.05 15.17 11.62
C TYR A 242 1.23 14.23 11.89
N ALA A 243 2.16 14.69 12.73
CA ALA A 243 3.22 13.85 13.25
C ALA A 243 2.65 12.86 14.27
N LEU A 244 3.07 11.61 14.18
CA LEU A 244 2.79 10.61 15.20
C LEU A 244 3.68 10.87 16.42
N PRO A 245 3.16 10.77 17.66
CA PRO A 245 3.95 11.08 18.85
C PRO A 245 5.17 10.17 18.98
N PRO A 246 6.31 10.67 19.51
CA PRO A 246 7.43 9.81 19.90
C PRO A 246 6.95 8.73 20.89
N GLY A 247 7.34 7.47 20.66
CA GLY A 247 6.88 6.34 21.48
C GLY A 247 5.50 5.79 21.13
N ALA A 248 4.80 6.37 20.14
CA ALA A 248 3.56 5.80 19.60
C ALA A 248 3.76 4.46 18.89
N LEU A 249 5.02 4.10 18.59
CA LEU A 249 5.40 2.88 17.91
C LEU A 249 6.32 2.04 18.78
N GLU A 250 6.04 0.75 18.82
CA GLU A 250 6.87 -0.27 19.44
C GLU A 250 7.45 -1.18 18.36
N LEU A 251 8.74 -1.48 18.44
CA LEU A 251 9.38 -2.49 17.59
C LEU A 251 9.00 -3.87 18.11
N MET A 252 8.49 -4.72 17.23
CA MET A 252 8.14 -6.10 17.56
C MET A 252 9.30 -7.03 17.20
N ALA A 253 9.66 -7.91 18.14
CA ALA A 253 10.72 -8.90 17.92
C ALA A 253 10.34 -9.90 16.82
N ASP A 254 9.08 -10.35 16.82
CA ASP A 254 8.41 -11.06 15.73
C ASP A 254 6.90 -11.02 16.02
N PRO A 255 6.04 -10.42 15.18
CA PRO A 255 4.58 -10.43 15.39
C PRO A 255 3.96 -11.82 15.15
N PHE A 256 4.78 -12.78 14.71
CA PHE A 256 4.38 -14.12 14.34
C PHE A 256 4.70 -15.19 15.41
N VAL A 257 5.31 -14.82 16.54
CA VAL A 257 5.71 -15.73 17.64
C VAL A 257 4.97 -15.39 18.93
#